data_AF-A0A2W7APN2-F1
#
_entry.id   AF-A0A2W7APN2-F1
#
_cell.length_a   1.000
_cell.length_b   1.000
_cell.length_c   1.000
_cell.angle_alpha   90.00
_cell.angle_beta   90.00
_cell.angle_gamma   90.00
#
_symmetry.space_group_name_H-M   'P 1'
#
loop_
_entity.id
_entity.type
_entity.pdbx_description
1 polymer ?
#
loop_
_entity_poly.entity_id
_entity_poly.type
_entity_poly.pdbx_seq_one_letter_code
_entity_poly.pdbx_strand_id
1 'polypeptide(L)' 'MPTLLRVGPYCFFCYASDRDQPTHVHIERNSSEAKFWLTPVRLQFNKGFSSNEINRLQTLTEDN' A
#
# COMPACT_ATOMS: atom_id res chain seq x y z
N MET A 1 11.01 -9.67 -3.85
CA MET A 1 9.95 -9.55 -2.83
C MET A 1 8.74 -10.31 -3.34
N PRO A 2 8.10 -11.18 -2.56
CA PRO A 2 6.84 -11.80 -2.98
C PRO A 2 5.74 -10.71 -2.99
N THR A 3 5.16 -10.47 -4.16
CA THR A 3 4.00 -9.58 -4.32
C THR A 3 2.75 -10.36 -3.92
N LEU A 4 2.00 -9.85 -2.94
CA LEU A 4 0.76 -10.47 -2.45
C LEU A 4 -0.37 -10.30 -3.46
N LEU A 5 -0.48 -9.09 -4.02
CA LEU A 5 -1.52 -8.72 -4.96
C LEU A 5 -0.97 -7.71 -5.96
N ARG A 6 -1.31 -7.87 -7.23
CA ARG A 6 -0.95 -6.90 -8.28
C ARG A 6 -2.21 -6.38 -8.94
N VAL A 7 -2.46 -5.09 -8.83
CA VAL A 7 -3.59 -4.40 -9.47
C VAL A 7 -3.04 -3.42 -10.48
N GLY A 8 -3.05 -3.81 -11.76
CA GLY A 8 -2.47 -3.01 -12.84
C GLY A 8 -0.98 -2.71 -12.59
N PRO A 9 -0.57 -1.42 -12.52
CA PRO A 9 0.82 -1.05 -12.28
C PRO A 9 1.22 -1.07 -10.79
N TYR A 10 0.28 -1.32 -9.88
CA TYR A 10 0.52 -1.28 -8.43
C TYR A 10 0.81 -2.68 -7.88
N CYS A 11 1.89 -2.80 -7.12
CA CYS A 11 2.30 -4.03 -6.45
C CYS A 11 2.09 -3.89 -4.96
N PHE A 12 1.23 -4.73 -4.38
CA PHE A 12 0.95 -4.79 -2.96
C PHE A 12 1.79 -5.89 -2.31
N PHE A 13 2.41 -5.60 -1.18
CA PHE A 13 3.25 -6.56 -0.46
C PHE A 13 3.33 -6.20 1.03
N CYS A 14 3.71 -7.20 1.83
CA CYS A 14 4.01 -7.04 3.24
C CYS A 14 5.42 -7.58 3.51
N TYR A 15 6.18 -6.93 4.39
CA TYR A 15 7.45 -7.49 4.82
C TYR A 15 7.23 -8.52 5.93
N ALA A 16 7.89 -9.67 5.82
CA ALA A 16 7.83 -10.71 6.85
C ALA A 16 8.40 -10.25 8.22
N SER A 17 9.14 -9.14 8.23
CA SER A 17 9.71 -8.51 9.42
C SER A 17 8.76 -7.57 10.16
N ASP A 18 7.59 -7.23 9.61
CA ASP A 18 6.61 -6.30 10.20
C ASP A 18 5.77 -6.93 11.34
N ARG A 19 6.38 -7.83 12.13
CA ARG A 19 5.68 -8.71 13.10
C ARG A 19 4.94 -7.98 14.23
N ASP A 20 5.41 -6.82 14.66
CA ASP A 20 4.84 -6.05 15.79
C ASP A 20 4.11 -4.77 15.37
N GLN A 21 3.99 -4.52 14.06
CA GLN A 21 3.26 -3.34 13.58
C GLN A 21 1.78 -3.68 13.38
N PRO A 22 0.87 -2.69 13.54
CA PRO A 22 -0.52 -2.85 13.13
C PRO A 22 -0.61 -3.33 11.68
N THR A 23 -1.67 -4.05 11.35
CA THR A 23 -1.85 -4.62 10.01
C THR A 23 -1.77 -3.52 8.96
N HIS A 24 -0.83 -3.64 8.03
CA HIS A 24 -0.57 -2.65 7.00
C HIS A 24 -0.09 -3.32 5.71
N VAL A 25 -0.15 -2.58 4.62
CA VAL A 25 0.30 -3.00 3.30
C VAL A 25 1.20 -1.92 2.70
N HIS A 26 2.22 -2.36 1.98
CA HIS A 26 3.08 -1.51 1.16
C HIS A 26 2.64 -1.63 -0.29
N ILE A 27 2.63 -0.50 -1.00
CA ILE A 27 2.21 -0.38 -2.38
C ILE A 27 3.32 0.33 -3.15
N GLU A 28 3.88 -0.35 -4.14
CA GLU A 28 4.90 0.21 -5.02
C GLU A 28 4.40 0.38 -6.45
N ARG A 29 4.89 1.43 -7.11
CA ARG A 29 4.82 1.62 -8.55
C ARG A 29 6.06 2.37 -9.04
N ASN A 30 6.89 1.71 -9.85
CA ASN A 30 8.13 2.29 -10.38
C ASN A 30 9.01 2.85 -9.24
N SER A 31 9.21 4.17 -9.19
CA SER A 31 9.98 4.86 -8.15
C SER A 31 9.11 5.43 -7.02
N SER A 32 7.80 5.14 -7.03
CA SER A 32 6.83 5.59 -6.04
C SER A 32 6.48 4.46 -5.07
N GLU A 33 6.29 4.82 -3.80
CA GLU A 33 6.00 3.91 -2.70
C GLU A 33 4.97 4.53 -1.75
N ALA A 34 4.01 3.75 -1.29
CA ALA A 34 3.02 4.14 -0.31
C ALA A 34 2.81 3.03 0.70
N LYS A 35 2.40 3.42 1.91
CA LYS A 35 2.09 2.50 3.00
C LYS A 35 0.75 2.85 3.60
N PHE A 36 -0.11 1.85 3.75
CA PHE A 36 -1.44 2.00 4.31
C PHE A 36 -1.63 1.07 5.49
N TRP A 37 -2.17 1.60 6.59
CA TRP A 37 -2.80 0.78 7.62
C TRP A 37 -4.05 0.11 7.05
N LEU A 38 -4.42 -1.07 7.55
CA LEU A 38 -5.66 -1.76 7.17
C LEU A 38 -6.78 -1.58 8.21
N THR A 39 -6.43 -1.20 9.45
CA THR A 39 -7.40 -1.13 10.55
C THR A 39 -7.25 0.18 11.36
N PRO A 40 -7.96 1.26 11.00
CA PRO A 40 -8.74 1.46 9.77
C PRO A 40 -7.84 1.73 8.55
N VAL A 41 -8.38 1.59 7.33
CA VAL A 41 -7.62 1.87 6.11
C VAL A 41 -7.23 3.35 6.05
N ARG A 42 -5.93 3.63 6.21
CA ARG A 42 -5.41 5.01 6.24
C ARG A 42 -3.99 5.08 5.73
N LEU A 43 -3.69 6.16 5.01
CA LEU A 43 -2.33 6.45 4.56
C LEU A 43 -1.40 6.68 5.76
N GLN A 44 -0.32 5.90 5.84
CA GLN A 44 0.78 6.13 6.78
C GLN A 44 1.93 6.89 6.10
N PHE A 45 2.27 6.51 4.87
CA PHE A 45 3.42 7.04 4.16
C PHE A 45 3.13 7.13 2.67
N ASN A 46 3.62 8.20 2.04
CA ASN A 46 3.58 8.39 0.60
C ASN A 46 4.90 9.00 0.14
N LYS A 47 5.49 8.38 -0.88
CA LYS A 47 6.64 8.87 -1.62
C LYS A 47 6.35 8.77 -3.12
N GLY A 48 6.17 9.92 -3.76
CA GLY A 48 6.07 10.01 -5.22
C GLY A 48 4.70 9.66 -5.81
N PHE A 49 3.67 9.37 -5.00
CA PHE A 49 2.29 9.34 -5.51
C PHE A 49 1.63 10.71 -5.36
N SER A 50 0.83 11.06 -6.37
CA SER A 50 -0.04 12.23 -6.29
C SER A 50 -1.24 11.99 -5.34
N SER A 51 -1.84 13.05 -4.81
CA SER A 51 -3.01 12.94 -3.93
C SER A 51 -4.17 12.17 -4.57
N ASN A 52 -4.39 12.32 -5.88
CA ASN A 52 -5.40 11.57 -6.62
C ASN A 52 -5.10 10.07 -6.65
N GLU A 53 -3.83 9.69 -6.81
CA GLU A 53 -3.42 8.29 -6.79
C GLU A 53 -3.53 7.70 -5.40
N ILE A 54 -3.17 8.46 -4.36
CA ILE A 54 -3.37 8.03 -2.98
C ILE A 54 -4.84 7.72 -2.69
N ASN A 55 -5.75 8.60 -3.09
CA ASN A 55 -7.19 8.35 -2.91
C ASN A 55 -7.63 7.08 -3.63
N ARG A 56 -7.13 6.85 -4.85
CA ARG A 56 -7.41 5.62 -5.61
C ARG A 56 -6.83 4.38 -4.94
N LEU A 57 -5.60 4.45 -4.45
CA LEU A 57 -4.94 3.36 -3.73
C LEU A 57 -5.67 3.03 -2.43
N GLN A 58 -6.16 4.05 -1.72
CA GLN A 58 -6.98 3.86 -0.54
C GLN A 58 -8.26 3.07 -0.87
N THR A 59 -8.99 3.49 -1.91
CA THR A 59 -10.21 2.77 -2.35
C THR A 59 -9.89 1.32 -2.73
N LEU A 60 -8.80 1.11 -3.49
CA LEU A 60 -8.36 -0.25 -3.86
C LEU A 60 -7.99 -1.11 -2.64
N THR A 61 -7.46 -0.50 -1.58
CA THR A 61 -7.11 -1.18 -0.34
C THR A 61 -8.34 -1.46 0.54
N GLU A 62 -9.39 -0.66 0.42
CA GLU A 62 -10.67 -0.88 1.11
C GLU A 62 -11.53 -1.96 0.41
N ASP A 63 -11.43 -2.06 -0.91
CA ASP A 63 -12.21 -3.01 -1.73
C ASP A 63 -11.67 -4.46 -1.73
N ASN A 64 -10.41 -4.69 -1.31
CA ASN A 64 -9.75 -6.01 -1.34
C ASN A 64 -9.39 -6.50 0.07
#